data_AF-A0A8C1YNI0-F1
#
_entry.id   AF-A0A8C1YNI0-F1
#
_cell.length_a   1.000
_cell.length_b   1.000
_cell.length_c   1.000
_cell.angle_alpha   90.00
_cell.angle_beta   90.00
_cell.angle_gamma   90.00
#
_symmetry.space_group_name_H-M   'P 1'
#
loop_
_entity.id
_entity.type
_entity.pdbx_description
1 polymer ?
#
loop_
_entity_poly.entity_id
_entity_poly.type
_entity_poly.pdbx_seq_one_letter_code
_entity_poly.pdbx_strand_id
1 'polypeptide(L)'
;NLPIIFYEERNFQGRSYECDTDCPDMDPHFSRCNSIKVESGCWVLYERPNYSGFQYVLTRGEYPEYQRWMGYNDTIRSCRTFSYVSNIGGSYRVRIYDRPDFQGQMMEYSDDCESIHQSFQCRSVHSCSVMEGYWTFYENPSYQGRQYFLPPGEYRKFSDWGAVCATIGSFRRITDF
;
A
#
# COMPACT_ATOMS: atom_id res chain seq x y z
N ASN A 1 -1.00 -9.50 -19.85
CA ASN A 1 0.06 -9.87 -18.88
C ASN A 1 0.16 -8.80 -17.82
N LEU A 2 -0.34 -8.96 -16.61
CA LEU A 2 -1.24 -9.98 -16.05
C LEU A 2 -2.20 -9.26 -15.06
N PRO A 3 -3.46 -9.71 -14.95
CA PRO A 3 -4.57 -8.90 -14.44
C PRO A 3 -4.63 -8.95 -12.89
N ILE A 4 -5.77 -8.68 -12.31
CA ILE A 4 -6.13 -9.05 -10.96
C ILE A 4 -7.53 -9.63 -11.05
N ILE A 5 -7.78 -10.72 -10.34
CA ILE A 5 -9.09 -11.37 -10.31
C ILE A 5 -9.65 -11.24 -8.91
N PHE A 6 -10.78 -10.55 -8.80
CA PHE A 6 -11.55 -10.40 -7.58
C PHE A 6 -12.64 -11.46 -7.54
N TYR A 7 -12.85 -12.10 -6.39
CA TYR A 7 -13.87 -13.11 -6.17
C TYR A 7 -14.80 -12.69 -5.02
N GLU A 8 -16.11 -12.83 -5.21
CA GLU A 8 -17.09 -12.47 -4.18
C GLU A 8 -17.01 -13.38 -2.94
N GLU A 9 -16.52 -14.61 -3.09
CA GLU A 9 -16.39 -15.59 -1.99
C GLU A 9 -14.92 -15.91 -1.67
N ARG A 10 -14.71 -16.57 -0.51
CA ARG A 10 -13.38 -17.05 -0.10
C ARG A 10 -12.90 -18.19 -1.01
N ASN A 11 -11.59 -18.45 -1.00
CA ASN A 11 -10.95 -19.54 -1.73
C ASN A 11 -11.26 -19.55 -3.23
N PHE A 12 -11.33 -18.36 -3.83
CA PHE A 12 -11.49 -18.14 -5.27
C PHE A 12 -12.80 -18.70 -5.83
N GLN A 13 -13.87 -18.62 -5.04
CA GLN A 13 -15.21 -19.12 -5.38
C GLN A 13 -16.17 -17.98 -5.72
N GLY A 14 -17.36 -18.35 -6.21
CA GLY A 14 -18.44 -17.40 -6.51
C GLY A 14 -18.20 -16.63 -7.80
N ARG A 15 -18.90 -15.49 -7.94
CA ARG A 15 -18.72 -14.60 -9.09
C ARG A 15 -17.33 -13.97 -9.02
N SER A 16 -16.68 -13.87 -10.17
CA SER A 16 -15.41 -13.18 -10.32
C SER A 16 -15.49 -11.99 -11.26
N TYR A 17 -14.53 -11.07 -11.09
CA TYR A 17 -14.29 -9.96 -11.98
C TYR A 17 -12.79 -9.83 -12.24
N GLU A 18 -12.41 -9.81 -13.51
CA GLU A 18 -11.03 -9.60 -13.95
C GLU A 18 -10.83 -8.12 -14.30
N CYS A 19 -9.74 -7.54 -13.81
CA CYS A 19 -9.36 -6.16 -14.06
C CYS A 19 -7.89 -6.08 -14.45
N ASP A 20 -7.54 -5.26 -15.43
CA ASP A 20 -6.17 -5.07 -15.92
C ASP A 20 -5.74 -3.60 -15.96
N THR A 21 -6.59 -2.71 -15.45
CA THR A 21 -6.44 -1.25 -15.47
C THR A 21 -6.86 -0.66 -14.12
N ASP A 22 -6.53 0.60 -13.89
CA ASP A 22 -7.17 1.41 -12.86
C ASP A 22 -8.69 1.38 -13.02
N CYS A 23 -9.40 1.21 -11.91
CA CYS A 23 -10.85 1.24 -11.87
C CYS A 23 -11.33 2.07 -10.67
N PRO A 24 -11.92 3.26 -10.89
CA PRO A 24 -12.35 4.17 -9.82
C PRO A 24 -13.64 3.74 -9.13
N ASP A 25 -14.41 2.82 -9.71
CA ASP A 25 -15.67 2.34 -9.16
C ASP A 25 -15.91 0.86 -9.55
N MET A 26 -15.85 -0.01 -8.55
CA MET A 26 -16.05 -1.45 -8.72
C MET A 26 -17.50 -1.90 -8.49
N ASP A 27 -18.40 -1.01 -8.05
CA ASP A 27 -19.80 -1.35 -7.73
C ASP A 27 -20.55 -2.05 -8.86
N PRO A 28 -20.35 -1.68 -10.15
CA PRO A 28 -21.00 -2.38 -11.26
C PRO A 28 -20.53 -3.83 -11.46
N HIS A 29 -19.38 -4.20 -10.91
CA HIS A 29 -18.70 -5.46 -11.19
C HIS A 29 -18.97 -6.53 -10.13
N PHE A 30 -18.94 -6.15 -8.85
CA PHE A 30 -19.20 -7.06 -7.72
C PHE A 30 -19.68 -6.28 -6.48
N SER A 31 -20.35 -6.98 -5.56
CA SER A 31 -20.93 -6.37 -4.35
C SER A 31 -20.03 -6.49 -3.11
N ARG A 32 -19.13 -7.48 -3.12
CA ARG A 32 -18.16 -7.82 -2.06
C ARG A 32 -16.94 -8.51 -2.67
N CYS A 33 -15.82 -8.54 -1.96
CA CYS A 33 -14.60 -9.23 -2.39
C CYS A 33 -13.96 -9.97 -1.22
N ASN A 34 -14.03 -11.30 -1.27
CA ASN A 34 -13.53 -12.17 -0.21
C ASN A 34 -12.27 -12.94 -0.60
N SER A 35 -11.88 -13.02 -1.86
CA SER A 35 -10.57 -13.53 -2.25
C SER A 35 -10.06 -12.89 -3.54
N ILE A 36 -8.73 -12.87 -3.72
CA ILE A 36 -8.07 -12.18 -4.83
C ILE A 36 -6.92 -13.02 -5.37
N LYS A 37 -6.79 -13.11 -6.70
CA LYS A 37 -5.58 -13.57 -7.36
C LYS A 37 -4.92 -12.42 -8.10
N VAL A 38 -3.66 -12.13 -7.75
CA VAL A 38 -2.83 -11.19 -8.48
C VAL A 38 -1.88 -12.01 -9.33
N GLU A 39 -2.21 -12.11 -10.62
CA GLU A 39 -1.36 -12.84 -11.56
C GLU A 39 -0.09 -12.02 -11.83
N SER A 40 -0.17 -10.69 -11.84
CA SER A 40 1.03 -9.83 -11.90
C SER A 40 0.80 -8.39 -11.58
N GLY A 41 1.92 -7.66 -11.59
CA GLY A 41 1.94 -6.25 -11.32
C GLY A 41 1.74 -6.05 -9.84
N CYS A 42 1.72 -4.78 -9.48
CA CYS A 42 1.41 -4.37 -8.13
C CYS A 42 0.13 -3.55 -8.16
N TRP A 43 -0.70 -3.74 -7.14
CA TRP A 43 -2.02 -3.19 -7.06
C TRP A 43 -2.20 -2.47 -5.73
N VAL A 44 -2.84 -1.31 -5.78
CA VAL A 44 -3.37 -0.66 -4.58
C VAL A 44 -4.89 -0.74 -4.66
N LEU A 45 -5.49 -1.41 -3.69
CA LEU A 45 -6.92 -1.53 -3.55
C LEU A 45 -7.43 -0.54 -2.50
N TYR A 46 -8.65 -0.06 -2.69
CA TYR A 46 -9.24 0.95 -1.84
C TYR A 46 -10.63 0.52 -1.39
N GLU A 47 -10.92 0.74 -0.11
CA GLU A 47 -12.22 0.44 0.52
C GLU A 47 -13.38 1.23 -0.10
N ARG A 48 -13.14 2.45 -0.61
CA ARG A 48 -14.17 3.31 -1.19
C ARG A 48 -13.90 3.66 -2.66
N PRO A 49 -14.93 4.11 -3.40
CA PRO A 49 -14.74 4.61 -4.75
C PRO A 49 -13.75 5.78 -4.81
N ASN A 50 -13.24 6.05 -6.00
CA ASN A 50 -12.31 7.15 -6.30
C ASN A 50 -11.03 7.12 -5.45
N TYR A 51 -10.49 5.93 -5.22
CA TYR A 51 -9.19 5.70 -4.58
C TYR A 51 -9.13 6.27 -3.15
N SER A 52 -10.16 6.00 -2.36
CA SER A 52 -10.29 6.55 -1.01
C SER A 52 -10.60 5.49 0.05
N GLY A 53 -10.44 5.84 1.33
CA GLY A 53 -10.61 4.90 2.43
C GLY A 53 -9.36 4.10 2.73
N PHE A 54 -9.52 2.93 3.34
CA PHE A 54 -8.39 2.05 3.62
C PHE A 54 -7.72 1.58 2.33
N GLN A 55 -6.39 1.56 2.35
CA GLN A 55 -5.57 1.12 1.23
C GLN A 55 -5.01 -0.27 1.53
N TYR A 56 -4.87 -1.10 0.50
CA TYR A 56 -4.25 -2.41 0.59
C TYR A 56 -3.29 -2.59 -0.59
N VAL A 57 -2.00 -2.77 -0.30
CA VAL A 57 -0.97 -2.97 -1.33
C VAL A 57 -0.78 -4.47 -1.55
N LEU A 58 -1.05 -4.94 -2.76
CA LEU A 58 -0.92 -6.33 -3.17
C LEU A 58 0.14 -6.45 -4.28
N THR A 59 0.95 -7.49 -4.18
CA THR A 59 1.90 -7.93 -5.21
C THR A 59 1.39 -9.25 -5.81
N ARG A 60 2.11 -9.83 -6.77
CA ARG A 60 1.82 -11.15 -7.30
C ARG A 60 1.58 -12.17 -6.16
N GLY A 61 0.51 -12.94 -6.26
CA GLY A 61 0.17 -13.94 -5.27
C GLY A 61 -1.32 -14.30 -5.19
N GLU A 62 -1.59 -15.29 -4.36
CA GLU A 62 -2.93 -15.77 -4.07
C GLU A 62 -3.37 -15.37 -2.66
N TYR A 63 -4.53 -14.73 -2.57
CA TYR A 63 -5.09 -14.24 -1.32
C TYR A 63 -6.47 -14.88 -1.08
N PRO A 64 -6.54 -16.04 -0.42
CA PRO A 64 -7.77 -16.83 -0.32
C PRO A 64 -8.85 -16.25 0.60
N GLU A 65 -8.52 -15.26 1.44
CA GLU A 65 -9.47 -14.54 2.29
C GLU A 65 -8.99 -13.11 2.57
N TYR A 66 -9.90 -12.18 2.90
CA TYR A 66 -9.55 -10.76 3.01
C TYR A 66 -8.51 -10.42 4.08
N GLN A 67 -8.40 -11.26 5.11
CA GLN A 67 -7.36 -11.17 6.13
C GLN A 67 -5.95 -11.32 5.53
N ARG A 68 -5.80 -12.01 4.39
CA ARG A 68 -4.49 -12.25 3.74
C ARG A 68 -3.91 -11.00 3.08
N TRP A 69 -4.73 -10.00 2.77
CA TRP A 69 -4.27 -8.65 2.40
C TRP A 69 -4.44 -7.63 3.53
N MET A 70 -4.68 -8.09 4.76
CA MET A 70 -4.94 -7.27 5.95
C MET A 70 -6.22 -6.43 5.83
N GLY A 71 -7.20 -6.89 5.05
CA GLY A 71 -8.54 -6.30 4.99
C GLY A 71 -9.22 -6.29 6.36
N TYR A 72 -9.85 -5.18 6.71
CA TYR A 72 -10.71 -5.10 7.91
C TYR A 72 -12.10 -5.70 7.64
N ASN A 73 -12.51 -5.69 6.37
CA ASN A 73 -13.76 -6.22 5.84
C ASN A 73 -13.50 -6.71 4.39
N ASP A 74 -14.56 -7.16 3.72
CA ASP A 74 -14.56 -7.64 2.34
C ASP A 74 -14.92 -6.55 1.31
N THR A 75 -14.81 -5.28 1.69
CA THR A 75 -15.20 -4.15 0.82
C THR A 75 -13.99 -3.63 0.05
N ILE A 76 -14.02 -3.82 -1.27
CA ILE A 76 -13.11 -3.19 -2.24
C ILE A 76 -13.98 -2.45 -3.26
N ARG A 77 -13.68 -1.17 -3.51
CA ARG A 77 -14.53 -0.29 -4.33
C ARG A 77 -13.77 0.48 -5.41
N SER A 78 -12.45 0.50 -5.35
CA SER A 78 -11.61 0.96 -6.45
C SER A 78 -10.22 0.34 -6.38
N CYS A 79 -9.50 0.33 -7.50
CA CYS A 79 -8.12 -0.15 -7.56
C CYS A 79 -7.27 0.69 -8.51
N ARG A 80 -5.96 0.71 -8.26
CA ARG A 80 -4.95 1.19 -9.20
C ARG A 80 -3.89 0.14 -9.42
N THR A 81 -3.43 0.04 -10.66
CA THR A 81 -2.21 -0.70 -10.98
C THR A 81 -1.04 0.28 -11.06
N PHE A 82 0.16 -0.19 -10.76
CA PHE A 82 1.38 0.57 -11.00
C PHE A 82 2.47 -0.34 -11.55
N SER A 83 3.21 0.20 -12.50
CA SER A 83 4.33 -0.52 -13.10
C SER A 83 5.57 -0.34 -12.24
N TYR A 84 6.17 -1.46 -11.86
CA TYR A 84 7.56 -1.49 -11.45
C TYR A 84 8.40 -1.18 -12.69
N VAL A 85 8.94 0.04 -12.80
CA VAL A 85 9.95 0.31 -13.82
C VAL A 85 11.20 -0.42 -13.37
N SER A 86 11.34 -1.65 -13.89
CA SER A 86 12.48 -2.53 -13.68
C SER A 86 13.72 -1.92 -14.34
N ASN A 87 14.29 -0.89 -13.72
CA ASN A 87 15.74 -0.77 -13.80
C ASN A 87 16.27 -1.96 -13.02
N ILE A 88 16.86 -2.90 -13.75
CA ILE A 88 17.51 -4.10 -13.23
C ILE A 88 18.47 -3.65 -12.12
N GLY A 89 18.08 -3.85 -10.86
CA GLY A 89 18.77 -3.29 -9.67
C GLY A 89 18.11 -2.08 -8.99
N GLY A 90 16.79 -1.88 -9.16
CA GLY A 90 16.03 -0.74 -8.62
C GLY A 90 16.43 -0.37 -7.19
N SER A 91 17.01 0.82 -7.05
CA SER A 91 17.39 1.38 -5.76
C SER A 91 16.15 1.84 -5.00
N TYR A 92 16.18 1.68 -3.68
CA TYR A 92 15.13 2.12 -2.78
C TYR A 92 15.71 3.16 -1.87
N ARG A 93 15.03 4.29 -1.76
CA ARG A 93 15.45 5.35 -0.85
C ARG A 93 14.29 6.21 -0.40
N VAL A 94 14.12 6.30 0.92
CA VAL A 94 13.14 7.16 1.57
C VAL A 94 13.78 7.93 2.71
N ARG A 95 13.41 9.21 2.84
CA ARG A 95 13.71 10.03 4.02
C ARG A 95 12.45 10.28 4.82
N ILE A 96 12.51 10.09 6.13
CA ILE A 96 11.42 10.42 7.06
C ILE A 96 11.87 11.54 7.99
N TYR A 97 10.89 12.36 8.40
CA TYR A 97 11.12 13.54 9.23
C TYR A 97 10.13 13.58 10.39
N ASP A 98 10.60 14.02 11.56
CA ASP A 98 9.76 14.17 12.76
C ASP A 98 8.92 15.47 12.78
N ARG A 99 9.13 16.37 11.80
CA ARG A 99 8.31 17.58 11.62
C ARG A 99 7.76 17.71 10.19
N PRO A 100 6.71 18.51 9.98
CA PRO A 100 6.23 18.86 8.64
C PRO A 100 7.30 19.57 7.80
N ASP A 101 7.07 19.64 6.48
CA ASP A 101 7.88 20.41 5.53
C ASP A 101 9.37 20.07 5.54
N PHE A 102 9.69 18.79 5.75
CA PHE A 102 11.05 18.23 5.74
C PHE A 102 11.97 18.86 6.81
N GLN A 103 11.39 19.28 7.93
CA GLN A 103 12.10 19.89 9.05
C GLN A 103 12.41 18.87 10.15
N GLY A 104 13.27 19.29 11.08
CA GLY A 104 13.56 18.53 12.30
C GLY A 104 14.55 17.39 12.09
N GLN A 105 14.42 16.34 12.91
CA GLN A 105 15.25 15.15 12.80
C GLN A 105 14.90 14.38 11.53
N MET A 106 15.93 13.89 10.82
CA MET A 106 15.78 13.15 9.58
C MET A 106 16.53 11.82 9.66
N MET A 107 15.92 10.77 9.12
CA MET A 107 16.59 9.50 8.83
C MET A 107 16.33 9.08 7.40
N GLU A 108 17.36 8.51 6.76
CA GLU A 108 17.29 7.95 5.41
C GLU A 108 17.37 6.42 5.49
N TYR A 109 16.56 5.74 4.68
CA TYR A 109 16.46 4.29 4.63
C TYR A 109 16.50 3.77 3.20
N SER A 110 17.22 2.67 3.02
CA SER A 110 17.27 1.87 1.78
C SER A 110 16.60 0.49 1.91
N ASP A 111 16.26 0.12 3.14
CA ASP A 111 15.75 -1.21 3.50
C ASP A 111 14.48 -1.10 4.32
N ASP A 112 13.82 -2.24 4.53
CA ASP A 112 12.59 -2.33 5.31
C ASP A 112 12.86 -2.00 6.78
N CYS A 113 11.86 -1.44 7.47
CA CYS A 113 11.94 -1.07 8.87
C CYS A 113 10.75 -1.63 9.64
N GLU A 114 10.98 -2.66 10.47
CA GLU A 114 9.94 -3.28 11.30
C GLU A 114 9.48 -2.42 12.48
N SER A 115 10.31 -1.49 12.94
CA SER A 115 9.99 -0.61 14.07
C SER A 115 10.70 0.73 13.96
N ILE A 116 9.95 1.77 13.55
CA ILE A 116 10.44 3.14 13.51
C ILE A 116 10.84 3.61 14.91
N HIS A 117 10.08 3.24 15.95
CA HIS A 117 10.42 3.62 17.32
C HIS A 117 11.79 3.10 17.75
N GLN A 118 12.17 1.89 17.36
CA GLN A 118 13.50 1.35 17.69
C GLN A 118 14.62 1.97 16.86
N SER A 119 14.36 2.24 15.58
CA SER A 119 15.38 2.75 14.64
C SER A 119 15.57 4.27 14.71
N PHE A 120 14.48 5.03 14.75
CA PHE A 120 14.45 6.49 14.70
C PHE A 120 14.27 7.14 16.08
N GLN A 121 13.93 6.35 17.11
CA GLN A 121 13.59 6.84 18.47
C GLN A 121 12.42 7.85 18.48
N CYS A 122 11.65 7.88 17.41
CA CYS A 122 10.45 8.69 17.25
C CYS A 122 9.25 7.78 16.93
N ARG A 123 8.04 8.22 17.28
CA ARG A 123 6.78 7.49 17.01
C ARG A 123 5.95 8.11 15.89
N SER A 124 6.37 9.26 15.40
CA SER A 124 5.59 10.07 14.47
C SER A 124 6.45 10.47 13.27
N VAL A 125 5.95 10.17 12.08
CA VAL A 125 6.51 10.66 10.82
C VAL A 125 5.58 11.74 10.30
N HIS A 126 6.06 12.97 10.31
CA HIS A 126 5.25 14.13 9.95
C HIS A 126 5.43 14.53 8.49
N SER A 127 6.58 14.27 7.88
CA SER A 127 6.80 14.44 6.44
C SER A 127 7.81 13.40 5.94
N CYS A 128 7.81 13.12 4.64
CA CYS A 128 8.75 12.19 4.03
C CYS A 128 9.03 12.53 2.56
N SER A 129 10.19 12.12 2.08
CA SER A 129 10.57 12.20 0.67
C SER A 129 10.89 10.79 0.18
N VAL A 130 10.05 10.25 -0.69
CA VAL A 130 10.36 9.01 -1.40
C VAL A 130 11.18 9.38 -2.62
N MET A 131 12.48 9.14 -2.53
CA MET A 131 13.42 9.48 -3.58
C MET A 131 13.39 8.41 -4.67
N GLU A 132 13.34 7.13 -4.26
CA GLU A 132 13.45 5.98 -5.15
C GLU A 132 12.63 4.80 -4.64
N GLY A 133 12.07 4.03 -5.59
CA GLY A 133 11.22 2.89 -5.32
C GLY A 133 9.82 3.25 -4.85
N TYR A 134 9.00 2.23 -4.63
CA TYR A 134 7.66 2.35 -4.05
C TYR A 134 7.69 1.76 -2.64
N TRP A 135 6.98 2.39 -1.72
CA TRP A 135 6.98 2.02 -0.31
C TRP A 135 5.57 1.84 0.21
N THR A 136 5.41 0.96 1.19
CA THR A 136 4.21 0.88 2.03
C THR A 136 4.55 1.33 3.44
N PHE A 137 3.87 2.35 3.93
CA PHE A 137 3.90 2.71 5.35
C PHE A 137 2.78 1.98 6.09
N TYR A 138 3.05 1.62 7.34
CA TYR A 138 2.13 0.93 8.23
C TYR A 138 1.95 1.71 9.52
N GLU A 139 0.70 1.82 9.98
CA GLU A 139 0.36 2.48 11.24
C GLU A 139 1.05 1.82 12.44
N ASN A 140 1.17 0.49 12.46
CA ASN A 140 1.76 -0.27 13.55
C ASN A 140 3.12 -0.88 13.18
N PRO A 141 3.95 -1.27 14.17
CA PRO A 141 5.15 -2.06 13.94
C PRO A 141 4.86 -3.40 13.24
N SER A 142 5.91 -4.03 12.72
CA SER A 142 5.86 -5.37 12.09
C SER A 142 4.86 -5.47 10.92
N TYR A 143 4.73 -4.38 10.16
CA TYR A 143 3.93 -4.30 8.94
C TYR A 143 2.43 -4.54 9.18
N GLN A 144 1.89 -3.99 10.27
CA GLN A 144 0.50 -4.17 10.69
C GLN A 144 -0.33 -2.87 10.69
N GLY A 145 -1.64 -3.01 10.74
CA GLY A 145 -2.57 -1.88 10.79
C GLY A 145 -2.83 -1.28 9.42
N ARG A 146 -3.24 0.00 9.40
CA ARG A 146 -3.53 0.71 8.14
C ARG A 146 -2.29 0.83 7.28
N GLN A 147 -2.46 0.62 5.99
CA GLN A 147 -1.42 0.74 4.98
C GLN A 147 -1.57 2.07 4.25
N TYR A 148 -0.44 2.63 3.82
CA TYR A 148 -0.38 3.80 2.96
C TYR A 148 0.60 3.52 1.83
N PHE A 149 0.16 3.69 0.58
CA PHE A 149 0.99 3.57 -0.60
C PHE A 149 1.75 4.88 -0.86
N LEU A 150 3.07 4.80 -0.95
CA LEU A 150 3.94 5.95 -1.19
C LEU A 150 4.76 5.74 -2.47
N PRO A 151 4.30 6.27 -3.63
CA PRO A 151 5.13 6.41 -4.81
C PRO A 151 6.23 7.47 -4.63
N PRO A 152 7.24 7.50 -5.53
CA PRO A 152 8.24 8.57 -5.55
C PRO A 152 7.61 9.97 -5.52
N GLY A 153 8.09 10.82 -4.62
CA GLY A 153 7.51 12.14 -4.40
C GLY A 153 7.84 12.75 -3.05
N GLU A 154 7.44 14.01 -2.92
CA GLU A 154 7.55 14.84 -1.72
C GLU A 154 6.22 14.88 -0.97
N TYR A 155 6.22 14.51 0.31
CA TYR A 155 5.05 14.52 1.18
C TYR A 155 5.31 15.41 2.39
N ARG A 156 4.78 16.63 2.36
CA ARG A 156 5.10 17.68 3.34
C ARG A 156 4.37 17.51 4.66
N LYS A 157 3.29 16.73 4.66
CA LYS A 157 2.50 16.39 5.86
C LYS A 157 1.89 14.99 5.72
N PHE A 158 1.54 14.36 6.85
CA PHE A 158 0.99 13.01 6.85
C PHE A 158 -0.33 12.82 6.09
N SER A 159 -1.11 13.89 5.92
CA SER A 159 -2.32 13.83 5.11
C SER A 159 -2.03 13.65 3.62
N ASP A 160 -0.81 13.96 3.15
CA ASP A 160 -0.45 13.85 1.74
C ASP A 160 -0.38 12.38 1.26
N TRP A 161 -0.09 11.43 2.16
CA TRP A 161 -0.18 9.99 1.88
C TRP A 161 -1.51 9.37 2.37
N GLY A 162 -2.49 10.20 2.74
CA GLY A 162 -3.82 9.76 3.15
C GLY A 162 -3.96 9.30 4.60
N ALA A 163 -2.95 9.52 5.45
CA ALA A 163 -3.07 9.23 6.88
C ALA A 163 -3.88 10.31 7.62
N VAL A 164 -4.56 9.88 8.68
CA VAL A 164 -5.33 10.77 9.57
C VAL A 164 -4.49 11.33 10.72
N CYS A 165 -3.35 10.71 11.02
CA CYS A 165 -2.39 11.14 12.02
C CYS A 165 -0.96 10.80 11.57
N ALA A 166 0.04 11.32 12.27
CA ALA A 166 1.45 11.11 11.96
C ALA A 166 2.00 9.75 12.43
N THR A 167 1.18 8.89 13.03
CA THR A 167 1.63 7.61 13.58
C THR A 167 1.99 6.64 12.47
N ILE A 168 3.26 6.30 12.37
CA ILE A 168 3.79 5.25 11.50
C ILE A 168 4.68 4.37 12.38
N GLY A 169 4.42 3.06 12.38
CA GLY A 169 5.13 2.09 13.19
C GLY A 169 6.19 1.32 12.41
N SER A 170 5.96 1.10 11.12
CA SER A 170 6.88 0.39 10.23
C SER A 170 6.68 0.80 8.76
N PHE A 171 7.64 0.44 7.90
CA PHE A 171 7.49 0.56 6.45
C PHE A 171 8.31 -0.51 5.74
N ARG A 172 7.90 -0.84 4.52
CA ARG A 172 8.65 -1.76 3.66
C ARG A 172 8.65 -1.30 2.21
N ARG A 173 9.64 -1.77 1.47
CA ARG A 173 9.74 -1.64 0.03
C ARG A 173 8.69 -2.51 -0.64
N ILE A 174 8.14 -2.05 -1.75
CA ILE A 174 7.23 -2.85 -2.59
C ILE A 174 8.04 -3.47 -3.72
N THR A 175 8.44 -4.72 -3.51
CA THR A 175 9.16 -5.54 -4.48
C THR A 175 8.20 -6.55 -5.12
N ASP A 176 8.25 -6.69 -6.44
CA ASP A 176 7.61 -7.83 -7.12
C ASP A 176 8.55 -9.05 -6.96
N PHE A 177 8.01 -10.20 -6.55
CA PHE A 177 8.76 -11.44 -6.35
C PHE A 177 8.48 -12.43 -7.48
#